data_AF-A0A4U6XPS9-F1
#
_entry.id   AF-A0A4U6XPS9-F1
#
_cell.length_a   1.000
_cell.length_b   1.000
_cell.length_c   1.000
_cell.angle_alpha   90.00
_cell.angle_beta   90.00
_cell.angle_gamma   90.00
#
_symmetry.space_group_name_H-M   'P 1'
#
loop_
_entity.id
_entity.type
_entity.pdbx_description
1 polymer ?
#
loop_
_entity_poly.entity_id
_entity_poly.type
_entity_poly.pdbx_seq_one_letter_code
_entity_poly.pdbx_strand_id
1 'polypeptide(L)'
;MKERCLEISEHYSIKNSLEVMLNQTQNLVDMYPETSHPDLDEDHFETAAHLATKVDYPLLKLLLSCHYQCADMMELVLCHTRVCVKSLAAAKQQGDDPHQFEVPELRMDKNQALEMKFLVVVSLVPYASAHYIFPSVTYNGKTMQDWEFVRKTANFQSNGPVTDVTSSQMTCYQLAPGSQGAKVLDVTAGSILGYNVKASVSHPGPVNFYMAKALAGTSITNWDGSGRNWFKIYNDGPTVGPSGLAWPTDGKTTLNVQIPKCLADGEYFLRVEHVALHGASSPGGAKLYISCAQLRVSEGTGTYKPNLMSFPGAYSANDPGLLVGIYYPVPTNYKAPGGAPLAC
;
A
#
# COMPACT_ATOMS: atom_id res chain seq x y z
N MET A 1 -3.25 21.59 27.02
CA MET A 1 -2.41 20.54 26.39
C MET A 1 -2.62 20.51 24.87
N LYS A 2 -3.87 20.46 24.37
CA LYS A 2 -4.21 20.59 22.94
C LYS A 2 -3.76 21.92 22.30
N GLU A 3 -3.99 23.06 22.95
CA GLU A 3 -3.54 24.38 22.47
C GLU A 3 -2.01 24.48 22.39
N ARG A 4 -1.30 23.90 23.35
CA ARG A 4 0.17 23.91 23.40
C ARG A 4 0.81 23.07 22.28
N CYS A 5 0.14 22.01 21.80
CA CYS A 5 0.61 21.27 20.62
C CYS A 5 0.25 21.95 19.29
N LEU A 6 -0.84 22.75 19.25
CA LEU A 6 -1.15 23.59 18.09
C LEU A 6 -0.13 24.73 17.93
N GLU A 7 0.24 25.38 19.04
CA GLU A 7 1.23 26.47 19.08
C GLU A 7 2.63 26.01 18.64
N ILE A 8 3.04 24.79 19.04
CA ILE A 8 4.32 24.18 18.62
C ILE A 8 4.28 23.76 17.13
N SER A 9 3.12 23.27 16.65
CA SER A 9 2.93 22.87 15.25
C SER A 9 2.94 24.06 14.29
N GLU A 10 2.50 25.25 14.73
CA GLU A 10 2.56 26.48 13.93
C GLU A 10 3.99 27.03 13.82
N HIS A 11 4.83 26.83 14.86
CA HIS A 11 6.21 27.33 14.87
C HIS A 11 7.21 26.44 14.14
N TYR A 12 7.00 25.12 14.11
CA TYR A 12 7.86 24.17 13.44
C TYR A 12 7.13 23.55 12.26
N SER A 13 7.14 24.28 11.14
CA SER A 13 6.75 23.75 9.84
C SER A 13 7.42 22.39 9.64
N ILE A 14 6.60 21.34 9.54
CA ILE A 14 7.00 19.94 9.29
C ILE A 14 8.00 19.84 8.13
N LYS A 15 7.91 20.76 7.17
CA LYS A 15 8.86 20.89 6.05
C LYS A 15 10.29 21.20 6.51
N ASN A 16 10.48 22.11 7.47
CA ASN A 16 11.81 22.44 7.99
C ASN A 16 12.40 21.30 8.83
N SER A 17 11.57 20.59 9.61
CA SER A 17 12.05 19.44 10.39
C SER A 17 12.44 18.25 9.49
N LEU A 18 11.68 18.02 8.41
CA LEU A 18 12.03 17.04 7.38
C LEU A 18 13.25 17.46 6.58
N GLU A 19 13.37 18.72 6.17
CA GLU A 19 14.55 19.24 5.45
C GLU A 19 15.82 19.18 6.31
N VAL A 20 15.73 19.46 7.62
CA VAL A 20 16.87 19.31 8.55
C VAL A 20 17.26 17.84 8.73
N MET A 21 16.30 16.93 8.90
CA MET A 21 16.60 15.50 8.98
C MET A 21 17.16 14.95 7.66
N LEU A 22 16.63 15.38 6.51
CA LEU A 22 17.12 14.97 5.20
C LEU A 22 18.53 15.50 4.94
N ASN A 23 18.80 16.75 5.32
CA ASN A 23 20.12 17.37 5.16
C ASN A 23 21.16 16.78 6.12
N GLN A 24 20.77 16.41 7.33
CA GLN A 24 21.65 15.67 8.27
C GLN A 24 21.91 14.23 7.80
N THR A 25 20.92 13.58 7.19
CA THR A 25 21.09 12.24 6.62
C THR A 25 21.94 12.28 5.34
N GLN A 26 21.77 13.30 4.49
CA GLN A 26 22.57 13.49 3.28
C GLN A 26 24.03 13.83 3.62
N ASN A 27 24.29 14.68 4.63
CA ASN A 27 25.65 14.92 5.13
C ASN A 27 26.32 13.65 5.69
N LEU A 28 25.55 12.73 6.29
CA LEU A 28 26.07 11.43 6.75
C LEU A 28 26.39 10.48 5.58
N VAL A 29 25.64 10.55 4.49
CA VAL A 29 25.89 9.77 3.26
C VAL A 29 27.06 10.36 2.47
N ASP A 30 27.17 11.68 2.38
CA ASP A 30 28.22 12.38 1.63
C ASP A 30 29.60 12.30 2.33
N MET A 31 29.64 12.03 3.64
CA MET A 31 30.88 11.72 4.38
C MET A 31 31.44 10.32 4.09
N TYR A 32 30.67 9.43 3.45
CA TYR A 32 31.11 8.10 3.05
C TYR A 32 30.93 7.88 1.53
N PRO A 33 31.82 8.46 0.70
CA PRO A 33 31.88 8.06 -0.70
C PRO A 33 32.41 6.63 -0.82
N GLU A 34 31.83 5.84 -1.73
CA GLU A 34 32.13 4.41 -2.00
C GLU A 34 33.57 4.12 -2.47
N THR A 35 34.52 5.05 -2.36
CA THR A 35 35.90 4.84 -2.81
C THR A 35 36.87 4.78 -1.65
N SER A 36 37.41 3.58 -1.45
CA SER A 36 38.58 3.24 -0.63
C SER A 36 39.70 4.28 -0.70
N HIS A 37 40.17 4.77 0.45
CA HIS A 37 41.55 5.21 0.61
C HIS A 37 42.09 4.90 2.03
N PRO A 38 43.36 4.46 2.13
CA PRO A 38 44.06 4.27 3.39
C PRO A 38 44.60 5.62 3.91
N ASP A 39 44.78 5.73 5.22
CA ASP A 39 45.38 6.85 5.96
C ASP A 39 44.48 8.06 6.22
N LEU A 40 43.70 8.02 7.30
CA LEU A 40 43.40 9.19 8.15
C LEU A 40 43.14 8.74 9.60
N ASP A 41 44.05 9.12 10.50
CA ASP A 41 43.92 9.02 11.96
C ASP A 41 42.97 10.11 12.47
N GLU A 42 41.69 9.80 12.68
CA GLU A 42 40.82 10.47 13.67
C GLU A 42 39.55 9.63 13.89
N ASP A 43 39.19 9.38 15.16
CA ASP A 43 38.14 8.43 15.53
C ASP A 43 36.74 9.01 15.26
N HIS A 44 36.19 8.68 14.09
CA HIS A 44 34.89 9.12 13.61
C HIS A 44 33.71 8.78 14.55
N PHE A 45 33.89 7.84 15.49
CA PHE A 45 32.86 7.46 16.46
C PHE A 45 32.65 8.48 17.58
N GLU A 46 33.69 9.18 18.05
CA GLU A 46 33.53 10.20 19.10
C GLU A 46 32.67 11.38 18.60
N THR A 47 32.81 11.75 17.33
CA THR A 47 32.06 12.86 16.73
C THR A 47 30.58 12.49 16.55
N ALA A 48 30.28 11.25 16.16
CA ALA A 48 28.91 10.74 16.05
C ALA A 48 28.22 10.60 17.42
N ALA A 49 28.96 10.14 18.44
CA ALA A 49 28.47 10.05 19.82
C ALA A 49 28.17 11.43 20.42
N HIS A 50 29.00 12.44 20.12
CA HIS A 50 28.79 13.80 20.60
C HIS A 50 27.58 14.49 19.94
N LEU A 51 27.25 14.13 18.69
CA LEU A 51 26.04 14.59 18.00
C LEU A 51 24.76 13.94 18.55
N ALA A 52 24.82 12.66 18.95
CA ALA A 52 23.69 11.97 19.58
C ALA A 52 23.30 12.56 20.95
N THR A 53 24.25 13.15 21.69
CA THR A 53 23.98 13.83 22.97
C THR A 53 23.23 15.16 22.86
N LYS A 54 23.04 15.70 21.64
CA LYS A 54 22.28 16.94 21.41
C LYS A 54 20.79 16.71 21.10
N VAL A 55 20.34 15.45 21.07
CA VAL A 55 18.93 15.13 20.91
C VAL A 55 18.22 15.39 22.24
N ASP A 56 17.34 16.40 22.27
CA ASP A 56 16.50 16.70 23.42
C ASP A 56 15.43 15.60 23.55
N TYR A 57 15.76 14.55 24.30
CA TYR A 57 14.90 13.39 24.53
C TYR A 57 13.54 13.74 25.14
N PRO A 58 13.42 14.69 26.10
CA PRO A 58 12.14 15.22 26.53
C PRO A 58 11.29 15.85 25.41
N LEU A 59 11.90 16.66 24.54
CA LEU A 59 11.21 17.25 23.38
C LEU A 59 10.81 16.17 22.36
N LEU A 60 11.67 15.19 22.12
CA LEU A 60 11.39 14.03 21.27
C LEU A 60 10.24 13.19 21.83
N LYS A 61 10.20 12.97 23.15
CA LYS A 61 9.14 12.23 23.84
C LYS A 61 7.81 13.00 23.83
N LEU A 62 7.86 14.33 23.93
CA LEU A 62 6.70 15.20 23.79
C LEU A 62 6.17 15.22 22.34
N LEU A 63 7.07 15.31 21.35
CA LEU A 63 6.76 15.24 19.93
C LEU A 63 6.18 13.87 19.55
N LEU A 64 6.76 12.78 20.05
CA LEU A 64 6.25 11.41 19.94
C LEU A 64 4.85 11.34 20.56
N SER A 65 4.64 11.86 21.78
CA SER A 65 3.34 11.81 22.45
C SER A 65 2.24 12.60 21.74
N CYS A 66 2.58 13.69 21.04
CA CYS A 66 1.64 14.41 20.17
C CYS A 66 1.51 13.78 18.76
N HIS A 67 2.50 13.01 18.28
CA HIS A 67 2.45 12.24 17.03
C HIS A 67 1.74 10.88 17.13
N TYR A 68 1.65 10.27 18.33
CA TYR A 68 0.91 9.02 18.57
C TYR A 68 -0.60 9.11 18.21
N GLN A 69 -1.09 10.31 17.90
CA GLN A 69 -2.46 10.56 17.42
C GLN A 69 -2.59 10.70 15.88
N CYS A 70 -1.49 10.64 15.11
CA CYS A 70 -1.50 10.83 13.65
C CYS A 70 -0.91 9.64 12.86
N ALA A 71 -1.81 8.79 12.38
CA ALA A 71 -1.91 8.04 11.13
C ALA A 71 -0.74 7.29 10.41
N ASP A 72 0.54 7.30 10.79
CA ASP A 72 1.49 6.34 10.17
C ASP A 72 2.73 5.99 11.00
N MET A 73 2.45 5.39 12.17
CA MET A 73 3.43 4.87 13.14
C MET A 73 4.32 3.73 12.61
N MET A 74 3.86 2.96 11.62
CA MET A 74 4.55 1.73 11.20
C MET A 74 5.82 2.04 10.40
N GLU A 75 5.75 3.01 9.48
CA GLU A 75 6.88 3.44 8.64
C GLU A 75 8.04 4.00 9.47
N LEU A 76 7.74 4.81 10.50
CA LEU A 76 8.76 5.42 11.36
C LEU A 76 9.48 4.39 12.24
N VAL A 77 8.72 3.46 12.84
CA VAL A 77 9.29 2.37 13.64
C VAL A 77 10.10 1.41 12.77
N LEU A 78 9.64 1.13 11.55
CA LEU A 78 10.37 0.30 10.58
C LEU A 78 11.69 0.95 10.13
N CYS A 79 11.69 2.26 9.90
CA CYS A 79 12.89 2.99 9.53
C CYS A 79 13.93 2.97 10.67
N HIS A 80 13.51 3.28 11.89
CA HIS A 80 14.39 3.30 13.06
C HIS A 80 14.98 1.92 13.37
N THR A 81 14.16 0.86 13.31
CA THR A 81 14.60 -0.51 13.54
C THR A 81 15.61 -0.97 12.49
N ARG A 82 15.44 -0.59 11.22
CA ARG A 82 16.40 -0.90 10.14
C ARG A 82 17.75 -0.24 10.35
N VAL A 83 17.77 1.00 10.84
CA VAL A 83 19.01 1.72 11.15
C VAL A 83 19.74 1.03 12.31
N CYS A 84 19.05 0.76 13.42
CA CYS A 84 19.65 0.07 14.57
C CYS A 84 20.22 -1.32 14.21
N VAL A 85 19.50 -2.11 13.41
CA VAL A 85 19.95 -3.46 13.02
C VAL A 85 21.15 -3.40 12.08
N LYS A 86 21.21 -2.44 11.15
CA LYS A 86 22.38 -2.26 10.27
C LYS A 86 23.61 -1.82 11.05
N SER A 87 23.45 -0.92 12.03
CA SER A 87 24.55 -0.49 12.91
C SER A 87 25.08 -1.65 13.76
N LEU A 88 24.21 -2.50 14.32
CA LEU A 88 24.59 -3.69 15.07
C LEU A 88 25.28 -4.75 14.22
N ALA A 89 24.82 -4.94 12.97
CA ALA A 89 25.44 -5.89 12.04
C ALA A 89 26.83 -5.42 11.58
N ALA A 90 27.02 -4.12 11.37
CA ALA A 90 28.31 -3.52 11.03
C ALA A 90 29.32 -3.65 12.17
N ALA A 91 28.90 -3.36 13.41
CA ALA A 91 29.74 -3.53 14.61
C ALA A 91 30.22 -4.98 14.78
N LYS A 92 29.34 -5.96 14.55
CA LYS A 92 29.68 -7.39 14.64
C LYS A 92 30.64 -7.87 13.54
N GLN A 93 30.61 -7.28 12.34
CA GLN A 93 31.54 -7.63 11.25
C GLN A 93 32.95 -7.10 11.48
N GLN A 94 33.11 -6.07 12.31
CA GLN A 94 34.40 -5.48 12.65
C GLN A 94 35.02 -6.06 13.94
N GLY A 95 34.32 -6.97 14.61
CA GLY A 95 34.81 -7.67 15.80
C GLY A 95 34.55 -6.94 17.12
N ASP A 96 33.77 -5.86 17.11
CA ASP A 96 33.44 -5.10 18.31
C ASP A 96 32.30 -5.73 19.11
N ASP A 97 32.45 -5.70 20.45
CA ASP A 97 31.48 -6.23 21.40
C ASP A 97 30.24 -5.32 21.46
N PRO A 98 29.02 -5.82 21.14
CA PRO A 98 27.79 -5.02 21.17
C PRO A 98 27.45 -4.42 22.54
N HIS A 99 28.12 -4.84 23.61
CA HIS A 99 27.97 -4.27 24.95
C HIS A 99 28.59 -2.88 25.14
N GLN A 100 29.33 -2.32 24.17
CA GLN A 100 29.89 -0.97 24.31
C GLN A 100 28.91 0.18 24.01
N PHE A 101 27.71 -0.11 23.50
CA PHE A 101 26.62 0.87 23.42
C PHE A 101 25.71 0.77 24.66
N GLU A 102 26.20 1.24 25.81
CA GLU A 102 25.35 1.42 27.00
C GLU A 102 24.40 2.62 26.79
N VAL A 103 23.12 2.36 26.56
CA VAL A 103 22.06 3.38 26.61
C VAL A 103 21.66 3.57 28.08
N PRO A 104 21.90 4.74 28.73
CA PRO A 104 21.83 4.88 30.19
C PRO A 104 20.45 4.71 30.85
N GLU A 105 19.36 4.61 30.06
CA GLU A 105 17.98 4.60 30.56
C GLU A 105 17.41 3.19 30.81
N LEU A 106 18.15 2.12 30.53
CA LEU A 106 17.75 0.73 30.83
C LEU A 106 18.52 0.16 32.02
N ARG A 107 18.48 0.83 33.18
CA ARG A 107 18.92 0.23 34.44
C ARG A 107 17.82 -0.69 34.98
N MET A 108 17.99 -2.00 34.80
CA MET A 108 17.33 -2.98 35.67
C MET A 108 18.28 -3.38 36.80
N ASP A 109 17.74 -3.39 38.01
CA ASP A 109 18.47 -3.59 39.28
C ASP A 109 19.21 -4.94 39.34
N LYS A 110 20.40 -4.93 39.96
CA LYS A 110 21.44 -5.98 39.92
C LYS A 110 21.10 -7.25 40.72
N ASN A 111 19.94 -7.35 41.36
CA ASN A 111 19.63 -8.45 42.28
C ASN A 111 18.80 -9.62 41.73
N GLN A 112 18.63 -9.74 40.40
CA GLN A 112 18.02 -10.94 39.80
C GLN A 112 18.86 -11.60 38.70
N ALA A 113 20.18 -11.35 38.68
CA ALA A 113 21.12 -11.86 37.67
C ALA A 113 21.51 -13.35 37.85
N LEU A 114 20.61 -14.21 38.32
CA LEU A 114 20.82 -15.65 38.32
C LEU A 114 19.51 -16.31 37.87
N GLU A 115 19.60 -17.14 36.82
CA GLU A 115 18.48 -17.70 36.02
C GLU A 115 18.01 -16.82 34.84
N MET A 116 18.93 -16.44 33.94
CA MET A 116 18.52 -16.15 32.56
C MET A 116 19.56 -16.66 31.56
N LYS A 117 19.51 -17.98 31.32
CA LYS A 117 19.93 -18.55 30.04
C LYS A 117 18.99 -17.98 28.98
N PHE A 118 19.30 -16.80 28.46
CA PHE A 118 18.55 -16.20 27.37
C PHE A 118 18.86 -16.99 26.10
N LEU A 119 17.97 -17.93 25.79
CA LEU A 119 17.71 -18.33 24.41
C LEU A 119 17.49 -17.04 23.62
N VAL A 120 18.45 -16.66 22.77
CA VAL A 120 18.21 -15.65 21.73
C VAL A 120 17.28 -16.31 20.70
N VAL A 121 15.99 -16.38 21.03
CA VAL A 121 14.95 -16.55 20.02
C VAL A 121 14.90 -15.21 19.31
N VAL A 122 15.61 -15.11 18.19
CA VAL A 122 15.32 -14.09 17.19
C VAL A 122 13.86 -14.30 16.82
N SER A 123 12.98 -13.48 17.41
CA SER A 123 11.60 -13.40 17.00
C SER A 123 11.63 -12.85 15.57
N LEU A 124 11.65 -13.78 14.60
CA LEU A 124 11.20 -13.55 13.24
C LEU A 124 9.71 -13.20 13.32
N VAL A 125 9.40 -11.99 13.78
CA VAL A 125 8.06 -11.43 13.63
C VAL A 125 7.90 -11.26 12.12
N PRO A 126 6.99 -11.99 11.46
CA PRO A 126 6.73 -11.74 10.06
C PRO A 126 6.31 -10.27 9.93
N TYR A 127 7.08 -9.49 9.19
CA TYR A 127 6.70 -8.14 8.78
C TYR A 127 5.44 -8.27 7.94
N ALA A 128 4.26 -8.18 8.58
CA ALA A 128 3.00 -8.12 7.87
C ALA A 128 2.93 -6.75 7.19
N SER A 129 3.33 -6.68 5.92
CA SER A 129 2.96 -5.56 5.07
C SER A 129 1.43 -5.54 4.99
N ALA A 130 0.80 -4.59 5.67
CA ALA A 130 -0.65 -4.39 5.58
C ALA A 130 -1.07 -3.90 4.17
N HIS A 131 -0.11 -3.44 3.38
CA HIS A 131 -0.31 -2.98 2.00
C HIS A 131 0.01 -4.11 1.01
N TYR A 132 -0.74 -4.15 -0.09
CA TYR A 132 -0.72 -5.23 -1.07
C TYR A 132 -0.89 -4.68 -2.49
N ILE A 133 -0.59 -5.53 -3.47
CA ILE A 133 -0.75 -5.25 -4.89
C ILE A 133 -1.46 -6.41 -5.58
N PHE A 134 -1.95 -6.16 -6.78
CA PHE A 134 -2.62 -7.14 -7.63
C PHE A 134 -1.79 -7.38 -8.90
N PRO A 135 -0.72 -8.20 -8.85
CA PRO A 135 0.27 -8.24 -9.93
C PRO A 135 -0.04 -9.27 -11.02
N SER A 136 -0.89 -10.25 -10.77
CA SER A 136 -1.07 -11.39 -11.69
C SER A 136 -2.47 -11.96 -11.64
N VAL A 137 -2.75 -12.84 -12.59
CA VAL A 137 -4.03 -13.54 -12.73
C VAL A 137 -3.80 -15.05 -12.80
N THR A 138 -4.82 -15.81 -12.42
CA THR A 138 -4.91 -17.26 -12.52
C THR A 138 -6.08 -17.61 -13.40
N TYR A 139 -5.84 -18.39 -14.46
CA TYR A 139 -6.88 -18.80 -15.41
C TYR A 139 -6.66 -20.25 -15.82
N ASN A 140 -7.74 -21.04 -15.85
CA ASN A 140 -7.69 -22.49 -16.13
C ASN A 140 -6.62 -23.26 -15.32
N GLY A 141 -6.53 -22.94 -14.02
CA GLY A 141 -5.58 -23.57 -13.10
C GLY A 141 -4.11 -23.13 -13.25
N LYS A 142 -3.81 -22.25 -14.21
CA LYS A 142 -2.46 -21.70 -14.41
C LYS A 142 -2.35 -20.30 -13.83
N THR A 143 -1.46 -20.13 -12.86
CA THR A 143 -1.05 -18.81 -12.35
C THR A 143 0.00 -18.21 -13.27
N MET A 144 -0.25 -16.98 -13.73
CA MET A 144 0.64 -16.24 -14.61
C MET A 144 1.71 -15.49 -13.80
N GLN A 145 2.78 -15.06 -14.47
CA GLN A 145 3.84 -14.30 -13.80
C GLN A 145 3.36 -12.89 -13.41
N ASP A 146 3.98 -12.34 -12.37
CA ASP A 146 3.78 -10.94 -11.97
C ASP A 146 3.97 -10.02 -13.19
N TRP A 147 2.97 -9.20 -13.48
CA TRP A 147 2.93 -8.21 -14.56
C TRP A 147 2.93 -8.79 -15.98
N GLU A 148 2.73 -10.11 -16.15
CA GLU A 148 2.72 -10.73 -17.48
C GLU A 148 1.53 -10.27 -18.32
N PHE A 149 0.34 -10.22 -17.71
CA PHE A 149 -0.92 -9.80 -18.33
C PHE A 149 -1.57 -8.62 -17.61
N VAL A 150 -0.98 -8.20 -16.49
CA VAL A 150 -1.41 -7.04 -15.70
C VAL A 150 -0.43 -5.91 -15.92
N ARG A 151 -0.92 -4.70 -16.21
CA ARG A 151 -0.04 -3.54 -16.34
C ARG A 151 0.65 -3.25 -15.01
N LYS A 152 1.96 -3.08 -15.05
CA LYS A 152 2.76 -2.77 -13.86
C LYS A 152 2.29 -1.46 -13.24
N THR A 153 1.98 -1.50 -11.96
CA THR A 153 1.44 -0.35 -11.23
C THR A 153 2.54 0.52 -10.61
N ALA A 154 2.25 1.78 -10.35
CA ALA A 154 3.19 2.72 -9.73
C ALA A 154 3.61 2.30 -8.31
N ASN A 155 2.74 1.56 -7.61
CA ASN A 155 2.99 1.04 -6.28
C ASN A 155 3.69 -0.34 -6.25
N PHE A 156 4.27 -0.82 -7.34
CA PHE A 156 4.85 -2.17 -7.41
C PHE A 156 5.94 -2.45 -6.35
N GLN A 157 6.55 -1.42 -5.78
CA GLN A 157 7.53 -1.51 -4.69
C GLN A 157 6.97 -1.07 -3.34
N SER A 158 6.24 0.06 -3.31
CA SER A 158 5.74 0.64 -2.06
C SER A 158 4.49 -0.05 -1.52
N ASN A 159 3.76 -0.76 -2.39
CA ASN A 159 2.41 -1.27 -2.16
C ASN A 159 1.38 -0.18 -1.77
N GLY A 160 1.72 1.10 -1.87
CA GLY A 160 0.85 2.21 -1.48
C GLY A 160 -0.45 2.32 -2.31
N PRO A 161 -1.49 2.97 -1.80
CA PRO A 161 -2.76 3.13 -2.49
C PRO A 161 -2.84 4.43 -3.31
N VAL A 162 -3.86 4.51 -4.17
CA VAL A 162 -4.39 5.78 -4.69
C VAL A 162 -5.38 6.36 -3.67
N THR A 163 -5.29 7.64 -3.35
CA THR A 163 -6.24 8.34 -2.45
C THR A 163 -7.01 9.46 -3.14
N ASP A 164 -6.45 10.05 -4.19
CA ASP A 164 -7.12 11.07 -5.00
C ASP A 164 -7.94 10.43 -6.14
N VAL A 165 -9.26 10.45 -5.98
CA VAL A 165 -10.21 9.90 -6.97
C VAL A 165 -10.30 10.70 -8.27
N THR A 166 -9.67 11.88 -8.33
CA THR A 166 -9.60 12.71 -9.54
C THR A 166 -8.31 12.47 -10.34
N SER A 167 -7.35 11.75 -9.76
CA SER A 167 -6.07 11.42 -10.42
C SER A 167 -6.23 10.49 -11.62
N SER A 168 -5.38 10.66 -12.63
CA SER A 168 -5.26 9.72 -13.75
C SER A 168 -4.85 8.31 -13.30
N GLN A 169 -4.26 8.16 -12.12
CA GLN A 169 -3.94 6.86 -11.52
C GLN A 169 -5.18 6.02 -11.23
N MET A 170 -6.37 6.61 -11.16
CA MET A 170 -7.62 5.89 -10.92
C MET A 170 -7.98 4.88 -12.01
N THR A 171 -7.51 5.08 -13.25
CA THR A 171 -7.81 4.17 -14.36
C THR A 171 -7.20 2.80 -14.12
N CYS A 172 -5.88 2.71 -14.08
CA CYS A 172 -5.14 1.44 -13.97
C CYS A 172 -3.89 1.52 -13.08
N TYR A 173 -3.72 2.63 -12.35
CA TYR A 173 -2.58 2.93 -11.48
C TYR A 173 -1.21 2.65 -12.09
N GLN A 174 -1.09 2.90 -13.39
CA GLN A 174 0.04 2.46 -14.21
C GLN A 174 1.34 3.15 -13.77
N LEU A 175 2.45 2.41 -13.79
CA LEU A 175 3.78 2.95 -13.52
C LEU A 175 4.21 3.98 -14.57
N ALA A 176 3.84 3.73 -15.83
CA ALA A 176 4.17 4.57 -16.98
C ALA A 176 3.08 4.41 -18.07
N PRO A 177 3.05 5.27 -19.11
CA PRO A 177 2.19 5.09 -20.27
C PRO A 177 2.51 3.83 -21.09
N GLY A 178 1.50 3.26 -21.78
CA GLY A 178 1.61 2.03 -22.60
C GLY A 178 1.24 0.76 -21.83
N SER A 179 1.72 -0.41 -22.27
CA SER A 179 1.49 -1.69 -21.58
C SER A 179 2.61 -2.13 -20.63
N GLN A 180 3.78 -1.48 -20.67
CA GLN A 180 4.98 -1.85 -19.89
C GLN A 180 5.38 -3.33 -20.08
N GLY A 181 5.13 -3.88 -21.26
CA GLY A 181 5.42 -5.28 -21.59
C GLY A 181 4.32 -6.26 -21.22
N ALA A 182 3.22 -5.81 -20.58
CA ALA A 182 2.06 -6.65 -20.36
C ALA A 182 1.47 -7.11 -21.70
N LYS A 183 1.21 -8.41 -21.79
CA LYS A 183 0.60 -9.10 -22.93
C LYS A 183 -0.91 -9.17 -22.77
N VAL A 184 -1.59 -9.73 -23.76
CA VAL A 184 -3.04 -9.94 -23.74
C VAL A 184 -3.32 -11.42 -23.46
N LEU A 185 -4.16 -11.70 -22.46
CA LEU A 185 -4.56 -13.06 -22.09
C LEU A 185 -5.86 -13.44 -22.79
N ASP A 186 -5.85 -14.53 -23.56
CA ASP A 186 -7.07 -15.06 -24.17
C ASP A 186 -7.95 -15.77 -23.10
N VAL A 187 -9.23 -15.37 -23.01
CA VAL A 187 -10.22 -15.91 -22.08
C VAL A 187 -11.57 -16.10 -22.76
N THR A 188 -12.42 -16.98 -22.21
CA THR A 188 -13.78 -17.19 -22.72
C THR A 188 -14.81 -16.46 -21.86
N ALA A 189 -15.82 -15.86 -22.48
CA ALA A 189 -16.95 -15.30 -21.78
C ALA A 189 -17.70 -16.42 -21.02
N GLY A 190 -18.06 -16.14 -19.76
CA GLY A 190 -18.67 -17.09 -18.82
C GLY A 190 -17.68 -17.78 -17.89
N SER A 191 -16.38 -17.76 -18.20
CA SER A 191 -15.34 -18.37 -17.37
C SER A 191 -15.05 -17.57 -16.09
N ILE A 192 -14.39 -18.22 -15.13
CA ILE A 192 -13.90 -17.58 -13.90
C ILE A 192 -12.41 -17.28 -14.07
N LEU A 193 -12.02 -16.06 -13.74
CA LEU A 193 -10.64 -15.62 -13.64
C LEU A 193 -10.33 -15.26 -12.19
N GLY A 194 -9.21 -15.75 -11.67
CA GLY A 194 -8.70 -15.38 -10.34
C GLY A 194 -7.73 -14.22 -10.45
N TYR A 195 -7.97 -13.11 -9.77
CA TYR A 195 -7.03 -12.01 -9.65
C TYR A 195 -6.19 -12.21 -8.39
N ASN A 196 -4.87 -12.37 -8.53
CA ASN A 196 -4.01 -12.72 -7.41
C ASN A 196 -3.55 -11.46 -6.66
N VAL A 197 -3.39 -11.62 -5.34
CA VAL A 197 -2.96 -10.59 -4.41
C VAL A 197 -1.59 -10.99 -3.89
N LYS A 198 -0.62 -10.06 -3.93
CA LYS A 198 0.66 -10.27 -3.26
C LYS A 198 0.52 -9.87 -1.79
N ALA A 199 0.90 -10.77 -0.88
CA ALA A 199 0.44 -10.81 0.51
C ALA A 199 -1.02 -11.28 0.60
N SER A 200 -1.95 -10.45 1.04
CA SER A 200 -3.38 -10.75 1.08
C SER A 200 -4.15 -9.44 1.23
N VAL A 201 -5.43 -9.42 0.85
CA VAL A 201 -6.32 -8.33 1.24
C VAL A 201 -6.41 -8.32 2.76
N SER A 202 -6.02 -7.22 3.39
CA SER A 202 -5.90 -7.14 4.87
C SER A 202 -6.49 -5.86 5.46
N HIS A 203 -7.06 -4.99 4.61
CA HIS A 203 -7.84 -3.85 5.08
C HIS A 203 -9.34 -4.12 4.88
N PRO A 204 -10.20 -3.60 5.78
CA PRO A 204 -11.64 -3.70 5.63
C PRO A 204 -12.13 -2.84 4.47
N GLY A 205 -12.91 -3.42 3.57
CA GLY A 205 -13.41 -2.72 2.40
C GLY A 205 -13.94 -3.63 1.29
N PRO A 206 -14.69 -3.09 0.32
CA PRO A 206 -15.17 -3.90 -0.79
C PRO A 206 -14.11 -4.12 -1.87
N VAL A 207 -14.31 -5.18 -2.64
CA VAL A 207 -13.71 -5.36 -3.96
C VAL A 207 -14.74 -5.03 -5.04
N ASN A 208 -14.30 -4.26 -6.03
CA ASN A 208 -15.03 -4.01 -7.27
C ASN A 208 -14.22 -4.55 -8.46
N PHE A 209 -14.92 -5.09 -9.46
CA PHE A 209 -14.34 -5.37 -10.78
C PHE A 209 -15.07 -4.59 -11.87
N TYR A 210 -14.28 -4.01 -12.76
CA TYR A 210 -14.76 -3.28 -13.92
C TYR A 210 -14.13 -3.81 -15.19
N MET A 211 -14.82 -3.68 -16.32
CA MET A 211 -14.26 -3.95 -17.64
C MET A 211 -14.45 -2.75 -18.57
N ALA A 212 -13.53 -2.62 -19.52
CA ALA A 212 -13.63 -1.64 -20.61
C ALA A 212 -13.18 -2.28 -21.92
N LYS A 213 -14.03 -2.20 -22.95
CA LYS A 213 -13.71 -2.73 -24.27
C LYS A 213 -12.73 -1.79 -24.99
N ALA A 214 -11.71 -2.33 -25.64
CA ALA A 214 -10.85 -1.57 -26.53
C ALA A 214 -11.67 -0.87 -27.61
N LEU A 215 -11.29 0.36 -27.94
CA LEU A 215 -11.91 1.11 -29.03
C LEU A 215 -11.69 0.40 -30.37
N ALA A 216 -12.67 0.49 -31.26
CA ALA A 216 -12.56 -0.11 -32.58
C ALA A 216 -11.29 0.37 -33.31
N GLY A 217 -10.52 -0.57 -33.86
CA GLY A 217 -9.26 -0.29 -34.55
C GLY A 217 -8.05 -0.06 -33.63
N THR A 218 -8.21 -0.18 -32.32
CA THR A 218 -7.12 0.05 -31.34
C THR A 218 -6.80 -1.24 -30.57
N SER A 219 -5.50 -1.57 -30.47
CA SER A 219 -5.03 -2.63 -29.57
C SER A 219 -5.12 -2.17 -28.11
N ILE A 220 -5.56 -3.05 -27.21
CA ILE A 220 -5.58 -2.78 -25.77
C ILE A 220 -4.20 -2.40 -25.24
N THR A 221 -3.11 -2.88 -25.85
CA THR A 221 -1.73 -2.57 -25.44
C THR A 221 -1.33 -1.11 -25.68
N ASN A 222 -2.02 -0.42 -26.60
CA ASN A 222 -1.71 0.96 -27.01
C ASN A 222 -2.72 1.97 -26.47
N TRP A 223 -3.80 1.50 -25.85
CA TRP A 223 -4.82 2.33 -25.24
C TRP A 223 -4.63 2.38 -23.72
N ASP A 224 -4.97 3.49 -23.09
CA ASP A 224 -4.79 3.74 -21.65
C ASP A 224 -6.07 3.54 -20.83
N GLY A 225 -7.19 3.23 -21.48
CA GLY A 225 -8.48 3.06 -20.81
C GLY A 225 -9.19 4.39 -20.51
N SER A 226 -8.69 5.52 -21.03
CA SER A 226 -9.29 6.84 -20.83
C SER A 226 -10.68 6.95 -21.46
N GLY A 227 -11.46 7.93 -20.99
CA GLY A 227 -12.81 8.21 -21.46
C GLY A 227 -13.89 7.35 -20.80
N ARG A 228 -15.13 7.51 -21.29
CA ARG A 228 -16.32 6.85 -20.74
C ARG A 228 -16.49 5.46 -21.34
N ASN A 229 -15.64 4.52 -20.92
CA ASN A 229 -15.55 3.17 -21.51
C ASN A 229 -15.68 2.04 -20.49
N TRP A 230 -15.83 2.35 -19.20
CA TRP A 230 -15.86 1.36 -18.12
C TRP A 230 -17.28 0.98 -17.72
N PHE A 231 -17.48 -0.27 -17.33
CA PHE A 231 -18.70 -0.74 -16.69
C PHE A 231 -18.34 -1.72 -15.58
N LYS A 232 -19.13 -1.74 -14.51
CA LYS A 232 -18.92 -2.67 -13.38
C LYS A 232 -19.41 -4.06 -13.77
N ILE A 233 -18.68 -5.10 -13.38
CA ILE A 233 -19.11 -6.50 -13.54
C ILE A 233 -19.32 -7.22 -12.21
N TYR A 234 -18.75 -6.69 -11.13
CA TYR A 234 -18.88 -7.26 -9.79
C TYR A 234 -18.61 -6.19 -8.73
N ASN A 235 -19.33 -6.29 -7.61
CA ASN A 235 -18.85 -5.80 -6.32
C ASN A 235 -19.32 -6.73 -5.23
N ASP A 236 -18.56 -6.80 -4.15
CA ASP A 236 -19.04 -7.36 -2.89
C ASP A 236 -19.53 -6.25 -1.93
N GLY A 237 -19.82 -6.65 -0.71
CA GLY A 237 -20.19 -5.78 0.39
C GLY A 237 -20.03 -6.51 1.72
N PRO A 238 -20.08 -5.78 2.83
CA PRO A 238 -19.91 -6.36 4.14
C PRO A 238 -21.20 -7.07 4.59
N THR A 239 -21.03 -8.04 5.48
CA THR A 239 -22.11 -8.50 6.37
C THR A 239 -21.98 -7.78 7.70
N VAL A 240 -23.11 -7.48 8.34
CA VAL A 240 -23.12 -6.83 9.65
C VAL A 240 -23.23 -7.92 10.72
N GLY A 241 -22.24 -7.99 11.60
CA GLY A 241 -22.19 -8.93 12.73
C GLY A 241 -21.98 -8.24 14.07
N PRO A 242 -21.97 -9.00 15.18
CA PRO A 242 -21.76 -8.46 16.53
C PRO A 242 -20.42 -7.72 16.71
N SER A 243 -19.41 -8.10 15.92
CA SER A 243 -18.06 -7.51 15.93
C SER A 243 -17.88 -6.38 14.90
N GLY A 244 -18.95 -5.93 14.24
CA GLY A 244 -18.91 -4.90 13.21
C GLY A 244 -19.10 -5.45 11.80
N LEU A 245 -18.50 -4.78 10.81
CA LEU A 245 -18.56 -5.18 9.40
C LEU A 245 -17.56 -6.31 9.12
N ALA A 246 -18.03 -7.41 8.53
CA ALA A 246 -17.20 -8.49 8.03
C ALA A 246 -17.19 -8.49 6.49
N TRP A 247 -15.99 -8.38 5.90
CA TRP A 247 -15.79 -8.29 4.46
C TRP A 247 -15.43 -9.65 3.87
N PRO A 248 -16.06 -10.09 2.77
CA PRO A 248 -15.89 -11.45 2.25
C PRO A 248 -14.49 -11.72 1.68
N THR A 249 -13.74 -10.66 1.38
CA THR A 249 -12.39 -10.72 0.81
C THR A 249 -11.27 -10.61 1.83
N ASP A 250 -11.60 -10.46 3.11
CA ASP A 250 -10.58 -10.39 4.17
C ASP A 250 -9.70 -11.66 4.18
N GLY A 251 -8.39 -11.46 4.24
CA GLY A 251 -7.37 -12.51 4.18
C GLY A 251 -7.24 -13.23 2.83
N LYS A 252 -7.98 -12.85 1.79
CA LYS A 252 -7.90 -13.53 0.48
C LYS A 252 -6.62 -13.18 -0.26
N THR A 253 -6.00 -14.20 -0.83
CA THR A 253 -4.82 -14.13 -1.72
C THR A 253 -5.19 -14.21 -3.20
N THR A 254 -6.43 -14.61 -3.51
CA THR A 254 -6.98 -14.65 -4.86
C THR A 254 -8.44 -14.22 -4.83
N LEU A 255 -8.83 -13.36 -5.76
CA LEU A 255 -10.17 -12.80 -5.91
C LEU A 255 -10.78 -13.32 -7.22
N ASN A 256 -11.78 -14.19 -7.13
CA ASN A 256 -12.41 -14.77 -8.31
C ASN A 256 -13.49 -13.86 -8.88
N VAL A 257 -13.49 -13.67 -10.19
CA VAL A 257 -14.51 -12.91 -10.91
C VAL A 257 -14.93 -13.67 -12.17
N GLN A 258 -16.23 -13.67 -12.45
CA GLN A 258 -16.75 -14.25 -13.68
C GLN A 258 -16.70 -13.23 -14.82
N ILE A 259 -16.15 -13.63 -15.96
CA ILE A 259 -16.22 -12.84 -17.19
C ILE A 259 -17.67 -12.95 -17.72
N PRO A 260 -18.43 -11.85 -17.86
CA PRO A 260 -19.85 -11.94 -18.22
C PRO A 260 -20.09 -12.59 -19.59
N LYS A 261 -21.06 -13.50 -19.69
CA LYS A 261 -21.38 -14.20 -20.95
C LYS A 261 -21.95 -13.28 -22.02
N CYS A 262 -22.59 -12.18 -21.61
CA CYS A 262 -23.23 -11.21 -22.49
C CYS A 262 -22.29 -10.18 -23.15
N LEU A 263 -20.98 -10.26 -22.88
CA LEU A 263 -20.00 -9.41 -23.54
C LEU A 263 -19.91 -9.71 -25.04
N ALA A 264 -19.46 -8.72 -25.82
CA ALA A 264 -19.08 -8.93 -27.22
C ALA A 264 -17.61 -9.36 -27.30
N ASP A 265 -17.27 -10.22 -28.25
CA ASP A 265 -15.87 -10.65 -28.45
C ASP A 265 -14.93 -9.47 -28.72
N GLY A 266 -13.70 -9.54 -28.23
CA GLY A 266 -12.64 -8.57 -28.47
C GLY A 266 -11.74 -8.32 -27.26
N GLU A 267 -10.91 -7.28 -27.33
CA GLU A 267 -9.97 -6.96 -26.25
C GLU A 267 -10.60 -6.06 -25.18
N TYR A 268 -10.25 -6.32 -23.93
CA TYR A 268 -10.78 -5.64 -22.75
C TYR A 268 -9.69 -5.38 -21.71
N PHE A 269 -9.83 -4.29 -20.98
CA PHE A 269 -9.29 -4.24 -19.62
C PHE A 269 -10.21 -4.96 -18.65
N LEU A 270 -9.62 -5.67 -17.70
CA LEU A 270 -10.25 -6.08 -16.44
C LEU A 270 -9.54 -5.36 -15.29
N ARG A 271 -10.22 -4.38 -14.71
CA ARG A 271 -9.74 -3.58 -13.58
C ARG A 271 -10.24 -4.19 -12.27
N VAL A 272 -9.31 -4.53 -11.39
CA VAL A 272 -9.61 -4.84 -9.99
C VAL A 272 -9.41 -3.59 -9.15
N GLU A 273 -10.27 -3.40 -8.16
CA GLU A 273 -10.15 -2.35 -7.17
C GLU A 273 -10.57 -2.89 -5.80
N HIS A 274 -9.68 -2.80 -4.82
CA HIS A 274 -10.06 -2.91 -3.42
C HIS A 274 -10.07 -1.51 -2.79
N VAL A 275 -11.17 -1.15 -2.14
CA VAL A 275 -11.34 0.14 -1.47
C VAL A 275 -11.18 -0.05 0.03
N ALA A 276 -9.99 0.20 0.57
CA ALA A 276 -9.77 0.12 2.02
C ALA A 276 -10.39 1.33 2.74
N LEU A 277 -11.26 1.03 3.71
CA LEU A 277 -12.13 1.99 4.40
C LEU A 277 -11.69 2.30 5.83
N HIS A 278 -10.58 1.74 6.31
CA HIS A 278 -10.13 1.94 7.69
C HIS A 278 -9.82 3.41 8.05
N GLY A 279 -9.54 4.25 7.05
CA GLY A 279 -9.34 5.70 7.21
C GLY A 279 -10.46 6.56 6.60
N ALA A 280 -11.55 5.95 6.12
CA ALA A 280 -12.54 6.61 5.26
C ALA A 280 -13.56 7.51 5.97
N SER A 281 -13.39 7.80 7.27
CA SER A 281 -14.27 8.74 8.00
C SER A 281 -14.09 10.20 7.59
N SER A 282 -13.07 10.50 6.79
CA SER A 282 -12.76 11.83 6.28
C SER A 282 -12.60 11.79 4.75
N PRO A 283 -12.96 12.87 4.03
CA PRO A 283 -12.76 12.92 2.57
C PRO A 283 -11.31 12.65 2.19
N GLY A 284 -11.10 11.79 1.18
CA GLY A 284 -9.76 11.35 0.76
C GLY A 284 -9.09 10.31 1.68
N GLY A 285 -9.77 9.86 2.74
CA GLY A 285 -9.28 8.84 3.66
C GLY A 285 -9.42 7.41 3.16
N ALA A 286 -10.27 7.16 2.16
CA ALA A 286 -10.35 5.87 1.49
C ALA A 286 -9.07 5.60 0.66
N LYS A 287 -8.55 4.37 0.77
CA LYS A 287 -7.31 3.94 0.13
C LYS A 287 -7.62 2.91 -0.96
N LEU A 288 -7.39 3.24 -2.22
CA LEU A 288 -7.75 2.39 -3.36
C LEU A 288 -6.52 1.63 -3.90
N TYR A 289 -6.62 0.31 -3.93
CA TYR A 289 -5.62 -0.58 -4.51
C TYR A 289 -6.13 -1.07 -5.86
N ILE A 290 -5.44 -0.71 -6.94
CA ILE A 290 -5.95 -0.84 -8.31
C ILE A 290 -4.89 -1.49 -9.20
N SER A 291 -5.32 -2.37 -10.10
CA SER A 291 -4.54 -2.75 -11.29
C SER A 291 -5.44 -3.20 -12.43
N CYS A 292 -4.88 -3.31 -13.64
CA CYS A 292 -5.62 -3.68 -14.85
C CYS A 292 -4.95 -4.84 -15.58
N ALA A 293 -5.71 -5.92 -15.79
CA ALA A 293 -5.35 -7.02 -16.67
C ALA A 293 -5.81 -6.72 -18.10
N GLN A 294 -5.06 -7.19 -19.10
CA GLN A 294 -5.38 -7.10 -20.51
C GLN A 294 -5.89 -8.45 -20.99
N LEU A 295 -7.13 -8.50 -21.45
CA LEU A 295 -7.82 -9.72 -21.85
C LEU A 295 -8.26 -9.65 -23.30
N ARG A 296 -8.32 -10.80 -23.98
CA ARG A 296 -9.08 -10.99 -25.21
C ARG A 296 -10.18 -11.99 -24.93
N VAL A 297 -11.42 -11.51 -24.99
CA VAL A 297 -12.63 -12.27 -24.70
C VAL A 297 -13.17 -12.86 -25.99
N SER A 298 -13.47 -14.16 -25.96
CA SER A 298 -14.20 -14.89 -27.02
C SER A 298 -15.48 -15.54 -26.49
N GLU A 299 -16.33 -16.02 -27.40
CA GLU A 299 -17.57 -16.77 -27.09
C GLU A 299 -18.61 -15.98 -26.28
N GLY A 300 -18.59 -14.66 -26.40
CA GLY A 300 -19.60 -13.79 -25.83
C GLY A 300 -20.82 -13.66 -26.74
N THR A 301 -22.00 -13.42 -26.17
CA THR A 301 -23.23 -13.25 -26.98
C THR A 301 -23.36 -11.86 -27.60
N GLY A 302 -22.59 -10.88 -27.14
CA GLY A 302 -22.64 -9.49 -27.61
C GLY A 302 -23.96 -8.76 -27.33
N THR A 303 -24.79 -9.27 -26.41
CA THR A 303 -26.13 -8.73 -26.15
C THR A 303 -26.16 -7.56 -25.18
N TYR A 304 -25.07 -7.33 -24.44
CA TYR A 304 -25.03 -6.26 -23.45
C TYR A 304 -24.91 -4.86 -24.06
N LYS A 305 -25.66 -3.91 -23.49
CA LYS A 305 -25.53 -2.48 -23.75
C LYS A 305 -25.13 -1.76 -22.45
N PRO A 306 -23.84 -1.47 -22.23
CA PRO A 306 -23.39 -0.88 -20.98
C PRO A 306 -23.81 0.57 -20.77
N ASN A 307 -24.18 0.88 -19.52
CA ASN A 307 -24.05 2.23 -19.00
C ASN A 307 -22.58 2.47 -18.65
N LEU A 308 -21.91 3.28 -19.47
CA LEU A 308 -20.47 3.50 -19.36
C LEU A 308 -20.13 4.65 -18.39
N MET A 309 -19.02 4.49 -17.68
CA MET A 309 -18.40 5.47 -16.79
C MET A 309 -16.92 5.67 -17.14
N SER A 310 -16.28 6.65 -16.51
CA SER A 310 -14.86 6.95 -16.69
C SER A 310 -14.11 6.87 -15.37
N PHE A 311 -12.84 6.46 -15.43
CA PHE A 311 -11.91 6.61 -14.32
C PHE A 311 -10.75 7.48 -14.79
N PRO A 312 -10.49 8.65 -14.19
CA PRO A 312 -11.30 9.32 -13.15
C PRO A 312 -12.69 9.79 -13.65
N GLY A 313 -13.56 10.16 -12.72
CA GLY A 313 -14.89 10.75 -12.99
C GLY A 313 -16.10 9.93 -12.53
N ALA A 314 -15.97 8.63 -12.32
CA ALA A 314 -17.03 7.79 -11.77
C ALA A 314 -17.25 7.98 -10.27
N TYR A 315 -16.21 8.45 -9.56
CA TYR A 315 -16.21 8.60 -8.11
C TYR A 315 -16.12 10.08 -7.71
N SER A 316 -16.73 10.39 -6.58
CA SER A 316 -16.52 11.61 -5.80
C SER A 316 -15.93 11.24 -4.45
N ALA A 317 -15.03 12.08 -3.92
CA ALA A 317 -14.46 11.89 -2.57
C ALA A 317 -15.54 11.89 -1.46
N ASN A 318 -16.74 12.40 -1.78
CA ASN A 318 -17.90 12.45 -0.89
C ASN A 318 -18.93 11.34 -1.17
N ASP A 319 -18.63 10.37 -2.05
CA ASP A 319 -19.53 9.24 -2.27
C ASP A 319 -19.71 8.48 -0.95
N PRO A 320 -20.93 8.05 -0.59
CA PRO A 320 -21.20 7.40 0.70
C PRO A 320 -20.48 6.05 0.85
N GLY A 321 -20.00 5.46 -0.25
CA GLY A 321 -19.16 4.27 -0.22
C GLY A 321 -17.66 4.54 -0.01
N LEU A 322 -17.23 5.81 -0.08
CA LEU A 322 -15.85 6.28 0.05
C LEU A 322 -15.64 7.22 1.25
N LEU A 323 -16.69 7.93 1.68
CA LEU A 323 -16.74 8.73 2.91
C LEU A 323 -17.67 8.04 3.90
N VAL A 324 -17.13 7.16 4.73
CA VAL A 324 -17.88 6.35 5.69
C VAL A 324 -17.02 5.98 6.89
N GLY A 325 -17.56 6.17 8.09
CA GLY A 325 -17.00 5.62 9.32
C GLY A 325 -17.49 4.19 9.53
N ILE A 326 -16.59 3.20 9.47
CA ILE A 326 -16.96 1.77 9.54
C ILE A 326 -16.95 1.17 10.96
N TYR A 327 -16.44 1.90 11.95
CA TYR A 327 -16.22 1.39 13.31
C TYR A 327 -17.33 1.79 14.29
N TYR A 328 -17.69 3.07 14.33
CA TYR A 328 -18.69 3.56 15.27
C TYR A 328 -19.37 4.87 14.80
N PRO A 329 -20.72 4.94 14.81
CA PRO A 329 -21.62 3.79 14.90
C PRO A 329 -21.41 2.84 13.70
N VAL A 330 -21.53 1.53 13.93
CA VAL A 330 -21.35 0.53 12.85
C VAL A 330 -22.44 0.75 11.79
N PRO A 331 -22.09 0.94 10.51
CA PRO A 331 -23.08 1.07 9.45
C PRO A 331 -23.96 -0.17 9.33
N THR A 332 -25.28 0.02 9.26
CA THR A 332 -26.24 -1.08 9.03
C THR A 332 -26.47 -1.35 7.55
N ASN A 333 -26.01 -0.45 6.69
CA ASN A 333 -26.01 -0.60 5.24
C ASN A 333 -24.68 -0.07 4.67
N TYR A 334 -24.25 -0.66 3.57
CA TYR A 334 -23.10 -0.19 2.81
C TYR A 334 -23.43 -0.27 1.33
N LYS A 335 -23.05 0.77 0.57
CA LYS A 335 -23.20 0.80 -0.88
C LYS A 335 -21.83 1.00 -1.49
N ALA A 336 -21.36 -0.01 -2.22
CA ALA A 336 -20.11 0.10 -2.97
C ALA A 336 -20.17 1.26 -3.99
N PRO A 337 -19.08 2.03 -4.17
CA PRO A 337 -19.03 3.15 -5.11
C PRO A 337 -19.12 2.66 -6.56
N GLY A 338 -19.50 3.51 -7.52
CA GLY A 338 -19.50 3.14 -8.95
C GLY A 338 -20.72 2.36 -9.47
N GLY A 339 -21.86 2.48 -8.79
CA GLY A 339 -23.13 1.92 -9.26
C GLY A 339 -23.23 0.40 -9.15
N ALA A 340 -24.29 -0.15 -9.75
CA ALA A 340 -24.56 -1.59 -9.73
C ALA A 340 -23.73 -2.34 -10.78
N PRO A 341 -23.37 -3.61 -10.53
CA PRO A 341 -22.79 -4.48 -11.53
C PRO A 341 -23.73 -4.67 -12.73
N LEU A 342 -23.12 -4.91 -13.89
CA LEU A 342 -23.78 -5.46 -15.07
C LEU A 342 -24.59 -6.71 -14.68
N ALA A 343 -25.81 -6.78 -15.21
CA ALA A 343 -26.60 -8.00 -15.27
C ALA A 343 -26.71 -8.47 -16.72
N CYS A 344 -26.18 -9.67 -16.99
CA CYS A 344 -26.63 -10.50 -18.09
C CYS A 344 -27.94 -11.20 -17.65
#